data_AF-A0A838PRP9-F1
#
_entry.id   AF-A0A838PRP9-F1
#
_cell.length_a   1.000
_cell.length_b   1.000
_cell.length_c   1.000
_cell.angle_alpha   90.00
_cell.angle_beta   90.00
_cell.angle_gamma   90.00
#
_symmetry.space_group_name_H-M   'P 1'
#
loop_
_entity.id
_entity.type
_entity.pdbx_description
1 polymer ?
#
loop_
_entity_poly.entity_id
_entity_poly.type
_entity_poly.pdbx_seq_one_letter_code
_entity_poly.pdbx_strand_id
1 'polypeptide(L)'
;TPAAYPEALTVTAMGDSDGEPGGSGGAPACQTGEADDRYASFSSFAATAAGSAHTIAAPGVCIRSTVPGGNYGTVSGTSMASPHVAGAVALCLEEGGEAGPCAGLSPGQIVEKMRADAASRTAASGGSSFEGDPGRPFSGVYFGHLAWVLESDPPGVASVSPAGGTTGVATTTSVSVSFSEPMDRALTEAAFSLVRSSDGVRVSGSFSWSADTMTFRPAAALSQGAGYTAGLSTSARDLAGNRLAAARSWGFKTLTTVTARPSATVIESGTLRGGNYARLAADDNSVFAVNSTPTGTRVSSWYGRFTSVDNALRGLTLTYRGNNSAQCTQTVAAYRWTTRTWVTLDSRAVGATEVQVNKTPAGALADYVSGSTGAGEVRLRVRCTRTASAFNARGDLMRVVYTRP
;
A
#
# COMPACT_ATOMS: atom_id res chain seq x y z
N THR A 1 44.22 11.93 32.10
CA THR A 1 43.80 12.64 30.88
C THR A 1 42.28 12.67 30.86
N PRO A 2 41.61 13.58 30.11
CA PRO A 2 40.14 13.57 29.99
C PRO A 2 39.58 12.22 29.54
N ALA A 3 40.35 11.47 28.75
CA ALA A 3 40.07 10.10 28.32
C ALA A 3 39.98 9.03 29.43
N ALA A 4 40.20 9.38 30.70
CA ALA A 4 40.04 8.46 31.84
C ALA A 4 38.61 8.43 32.40
N TYR A 5 37.75 9.36 31.97
CA TYR A 5 36.37 9.49 32.42
C TYR A 5 35.42 8.73 31.49
N PRO A 6 34.60 7.78 31.98
CA PRO A 6 33.67 7.01 31.15
C PRO A 6 32.65 7.85 30.36
N GLU A 7 32.31 9.03 30.87
CA GLU A 7 31.42 10.00 30.24
C GLU A 7 32.08 10.77 29.08
N ALA A 8 33.39 10.67 28.91
CA ALA A 8 34.12 11.33 27.83
C ALA A 8 34.25 10.41 26.61
N LEU A 9 33.58 10.77 25.50
CA LEU A 9 33.78 10.11 24.21
C LEU A 9 35.14 10.51 23.62
N THR A 10 36.06 9.56 23.51
CA THR A 10 37.40 9.79 22.97
C THR A 10 37.44 9.53 21.47
N VAL A 11 38.06 10.45 20.72
CA VAL A 11 38.06 10.43 19.25
C VAL A 11 39.46 10.12 18.73
N THR A 12 39.58 9.08 17.92
CA THR A 12 40.79 8.78 17.13
C THR A 12 40.66 9.33 15.71
N ALA A 13 41.79 9.48 15.01
CA ALA A 13 41.83 10.03 13.68
C ALA A 13 42.15 8.94 12.64
N MET A 14 41.52 9.07 11.47
CA MET A 14 41.79 8.28 10.28
C MET A 14 41.84 9.17 9.03
N GLY A 15 42.42 8.68 7.94
CA GLY A 15 42.46 9.34 6.64
C GLY A 15 41.47 8.74 5.65
N ASP A 16 40.61 9.57 5.07
CA ASP A 16 39.59 9.26 4.08
C ASP A 16 39.69 10.35 2.99
N SER A 17 40.21 9.99 1.82
CA SER A 17 40.55 10.93 0.75
C SER A 17 39.40 11.15 -0.22
N ASP A 18 38.48 10.20 -0.36
CA ASP A 18 37.41 10.21 -1.36
C ASP A 18 35.99 10.10 -0.78
N GLY A 19 35.85 9.87 0.52
CA GLY A 19 34.56 9.72 1.20
C GLY A 19 33.93 8.34 1.00
N GLU A 20 34.63 7.40 0.36
CA GLU A 20 34.14 6.08 0.00
C GLU A 20 35.00 4.99 0.65
N PRO A 21 34.40 3.87 1.11
CA PRO A 21 35.17 2.77 1.67
C PRO A 21 35.91 1.98 0.58
N GLY A 22 37.04 1.38 0.93
CA GLY A 22 37.81 0.45 0.10
C GLY A 22 39.28 0.82 -0.15
N GLY A 23 39.78 1.91 0.42
CA GLY A 23 41.19 2.33 0.37
C GLY A 23 41.67 2.71 -1.03
N SER A 24 40.74 3.14 -1.90
CA SER A 24 40.99 3.41 -3.32
C SER A 24 41.10 4.90 -3.65
N GLY A 25 40.84 5.80 -2.70
CA GLY A 25 40.88 7.25 -2.85
C GLY A 25 42.29 7.84 -3.00
N GLY A 26 43.33 7.01 -2.83
CA GLY A 26 44.73 7.40 -2.97
C GLY A 26 45.27 8.20 -1.78
N ALA A 27 46.59 8.35 -1.72
CA ALA A 27 47.24 9.00 -0.57
C ALA A 27 46.81 10.48 -0.44
N PRO A 28 46.44 10.96 0.77
CA PRO A 28 46.05 12.34 1.00
C PRO A 28 47.16 13.32 0.58
N ALA A 29 46.85 14.28 -0.30
CA ALA A 29 47.85 15.17 -0.90
C ALA A 29 48.45 16.20 0.08
N CYS A 30 47.79 16.48 1.21
CA CYS A 30 48.22 17.52 2.14
C CYS A 30 49.23 17.01 3.20
N GLN A 31 49.41 15.70 3.34
CA GLN A 31 50.27 15.12 4.37
C GLN A 31 50.92 13.81 3.90
N THR A 32 52.24 13.85 3.71
CA THR A 32 53.04 12.68 3.32
C THR A 32 52.99 11.59 4.40
N GLY A 33 52.80 10.34 3.98
CA GLY A 33 52.86 9.16 4.85
C GLY A 33 51.51 8.70 5.40
N GLU A 34 50.43 9.42 5.10
CA GLU A 34 49.06 8.97 5.35
C GLU A 34 48.51 8.19 4.15
N ALA A 35 47.48 7.38 4.40
CA ALA A 35 46.79 6.58 3.38
C ALA A 35 45.28 6.74 3.51
N ASP A 36 44.59 6.49 2.41
CA ASP A 36 43.14 6.36 2.35
C ASP A 36 42.67 5.12 3.12
N ASP A 37 41.54 5.24 3.81
CA ASP A 37 40.96 4.23 4.71
C ASP A 37 41.96 3.58 5.66
N ARG A 38 42.76 4.40 6.35
CA ARG A 38 43.71 3.95 7.36
C ARG A 38 43.69 4.85 8.58
N TYR A 39 43.94 4.27 9.76
CA TYR A 39 44.26 5.05 10.96
C TYR A 39 45.36 6.09 10.66
N ALA A 40 45.20 7.29 11.19
CA ALA A 40 46.19 8.33 10.98
C ALA A 40 47.45 8.04 11.79
N SER A 41 48.64 8.23 11.21
CA SER A 41 49.90 7.87 11.86
C SER A 41 50.15 8.60 13.19
N PHE A 42 49.57 9.79 13.36
CA PHE A 42 49.61 10.60 14.57
C PHE A 42 48.50 10.28 15.58
N SER A 43 47.55 9.41 15.25
CA SER A 43 46.41 9.12 16.13
C SER A 43 46.84 8.38 17.38
N SER A 44 46.26 8.76 18.52
CA SER A 44 46.26 7.93 19.72
C SER A 44 45.27 6.76 19.57
N PHE A 45 45.35 5.78 20.48
CA PHE A 45 44.50 4.60 20.49
C PHE A 45 44.19 4.14 21.93
N ALA A 46 43.12 3.37 22.09
CA ALA A 46 42.82 2.67 23.33
C ALA A 46 43.54 1.32 23.37
N ALA A 47 44.05 0.95 24.54
CA ALA A 47 44.74 -0.32 24.79
C ALA A 47 44.11 -1.15 25.93
N THR A 48 43.02 -0.64 26.53
CA THR A 48 42.30 -1.30 27.62
C THR A 48 40.82 -1.41 27.27
N ALA A 49 40.13 -2.41 27.83
CA ALA A 49 38.69 -2.57 27.63
C ALA A 49 37.89 -1.33 28.06
N ALA A 50 38.32 -0.68 29.16
CA ALA A 50 37.73 0.57 29.62
C ALA A 50 37.89 1.68 28.57
N GLY A 51 39.09 1.87 28.03
CA GLY A 51 39.32 2.86 26.96
C GLY A 51 38.52 2.56 25.70
N SER A 52 38.46 1.29 25.29
CA SER A 52 37.68 0.87 24.13
C SER A 52 36.18 1.12 24.28
N ALA A 53 35.65 1.09 25.51
CA ALA A 53 34.23 1.30 25.81
C ALA A 53 33.73 2.72 25.54
N HIS A 54 34.63 3.69 25.36
CA HIS A 54 34.29 5.08 25.05
C HIS A 54 35.15 5.67 23.92
N THR A 55 35.68 4.83 23.03
CA THR A 55 36.48 5.25 21.87
C THR A 55 35.71 5.10 20.55
N ILE A 56 35.83 6.12 19.68
CA ILE A 56 35.28 6.18 18.32
C ILE A 56 36.31 6.82 17.37
N ALA A 57 36.26 6.56 16.07
CA ALA A 57 37.14 7.15 15.07
C ALA A 57 36.41 8.23 14.25
N ALA A 58 37.12 9.21 13.69
CA ALA A 58 36.57 10.16 12.72
C ALA A 58 37.65 10.65 11.74
N PRO A 59 37.27 11.24 10.59
CA PRO A 59 38.24 11.79 9.64
C PRO A 59 39.06 12.92 10.29
N GLY A 60 40.39 12.77 10.27
CA GLY A 60 41.31 13.72 10.89
C GLY A 60 42.50 14.09 10.02
N VAL A 61 42.63 13.54 8.82
CA VAL A 61 43.70 13.85 7.86
C VAL A 61 43.14 14.77 6.79
N CYS A 62 43.87 15.83 6.45
CA CYS A 62 43.50 16.77 5.39
C CYS A 62 42.09 17.38 5.51
N ILE A 63 41.70 17.73 6.73
CA ILE A 63 40.39 18.34 6.99
C ILE A 63 40.45 19.84 6.68
N ARG A 64 39.53 20.28 5.82
CA ARG A 64 39.33 21.71 5.54
C ARG A 64 38.53 22.34 6.68
N SER A 65 39.18 23.21 7.45
CA SER A 65 38.59 23.89 8.61
C SER A 65 38.70 25.40 8.49
N THR A 66 37.89 26.12 9.27
CA THR A 66 38.10 27.55 9.52
C THR A 66 39.39 27.76 10.31
N VAL A 67 40.12 28.81 9.97
CA VAL A 67 41.35 29.23 10.66
C VAL A 67 41.25 30.72 11.04
N PRO A 68 42.03 31.20 12.02
CA PRO A 68 42.01 32.61 12.44
C PRO A 68 42.16 33.58 11.26
N GLY A 69 41.44 34.71 11.33
CA GLY A 69 41.43 35.72 10.27
C GLY A 69 40.36 35.51 9.19
N GLY A 70 39.37 34.64 9.41
CA GLY A 70 38.22 34.47 8.52
C GLY A 70 38.49 33.63 7.26
N ASN A 71 39.58 32.86 7.26
CA ASN A 71 39.98 32.03 6.12
C ASN A 71 39.71 30.54 6.37
N TYR A 72 39.88 29.74 5.32
CA TYR A 72 39.90 28.28 5.41
C TYR A 72 41.31 27.75 5.19
N GLY A 73 41.67 26.71 5.93
CA GLY A 73 42.93 25.98 5.78
C GLY A 73 42.70 24.49 5.87
N THR A 74 43.57 23.71 5.23
CA THR A 74 43.57 22.25 5.34
C THR A 74 44.63 21.83 6.35
N VAL A 75 44.20 21.13 7.40
CA VAL A 75 45.06 20.71 8.50
C VAL A 75 44.67 19.31 8.95
N SER A 76 45.63 18.61 9.56
CA SER A 76 45.41 17.27 10.10
C SER A 76 45.62 17.25 11.61
N GLY A 77 44.86 16.40 12.29
CA GLY A 77 44.97 16.18 13.72
C GLY A 77 43.73 15.49 14.30
N THR A 78 43.89 14.87 15.47
CA THR A 78 42.74 14.42 16.27
C THR A 78 41.85 15.60 16.69
N SER A 79 42.42 16.81 16.78
CA SER A 79 41.68 18.06 16.92
C SER A 79 40.76 18.39 15.75
N MET A 80 40.98 17.82 14.56
CA MET A 80 40.11 17.94 13.40
C MET A 80 39.08 16.81 13.33
N ALA A 81 39.42 15.62 13.83
CA ALA A 81 38.48 14.51 13.99
C ALA A 81 37.41 14.80 15.06
N SER A 82 37.81 15.36 16.19
CA SER A 82 36.93 15.66 17.34
C SER A 82 35.68 16.50 17.00
N PRO A 83 35.76 17.62 16.25
CA PRO A 83 34.57 18.42 15.92
C PRO A 83 33.54 17.69 15.04
N HIS A 84 33.94 16.71 14.22
CA HIS A 84 32.97 15.88 13.48
C HIS A 84 32.09 15.08 14.45
N VAL A 85 32.72 14.44 15.45
CA VAL A 85 31.99 13.67 16.47
C VAL A 85 31.16 14.60 17.36
N ALA A 86 31.68 15.77 17.71
CA ALA A 86 30.92 16.76 18.48
C ALA A 86 29.67 17.23 17.72
N GLY A 87 29.79 17.47 16.42
CA GLY A 87 28.65 17.80 15.54
C GLY A 87 27.63 16.66 15.46
N ALA A 88 28.09 15.42 15.31
CA ALA A 88 27.21 14.24 15.30
C ALA A 88 26.48 14.05 16.64
N VAL A 89 27.15 14.27 17.77
CA VAL A 89 26.50 14.28 19.10
C VAL A 89 25.51 15.42 19.23
N ALA A 90 25.83 16.61 18.71
CA ALA A 90 24.91 17.75 18.73
C ALA A 90 23.62 17.43 17.97
N LEU A 91 23.72 16.89 16.74
CA LEU A 91 22.56 16.41 15.96
C LEU A 91 21.81 15.29 16.66
N CYS A 92 22.52 14.39 17.36
CA CYS A 92 21.85 13.38 18.16
C CYS A 92 21.03 14.01 19.28
N LEU A 93 21.52 15.07 19.94
CA LEU A 93 20.79 15.74 21.02
C LEU A 93 19.61 16.57 20.51
N GLU A 94 19.82 17.34 19.45
CA GLU A 94 18.85 18.29 18.93
C GLU A 94 19.14 18.60 17.46
N GLU A 95 18.08 18.71 16.65
CA GLU A 95 18.18 19.20 15.29
C GLU A 95 17.02 20.16 15.00
N GLY A 96 17.33 21.35 14.47
CA GLY A 96 16.31 22.32 14.04
C GLY A 96 15.37 22.83 15.14
N GLY A 97 15.78 22.78 16.42
CA GLY A 97 14.94 23.17 17.56
C GLY A 97 14.08 22.04 18.15
N GLU A 98 14.22 20.82 17.64
CA GLU A 98 13.48 19.64 18.10
C GLU A 98 14.40 18.61 18.76
N ALA A 99 13.84 17.88 19.72
CA ALA A 99 14.53 16.81 20.44
C ALA A 99 15.02 15.70 19.48
N GLY A 100 16.33 15.50 19.40
CA GLY A 100 16.99 14.49 18.59
C GLY A 100 16.95 13.07 19.21
N PRO A 101 17.53 12.06 18.55
CA PRO A 101 17.49 10.66 18.98
C PRO A 101 18.24 10.36 20.31
N CYS A 102 19.11 11.25 20.77
CA CYS A 102 19.77 11.23 22.07
C CYS A 102 19.08 12.11 23.13
N ALA A 103 17.97 12.79 22.80
CA ALA A 103 17.31 13.67 23.76
C ALA A 103 16.88 12.92 25.03
N GLY A 104 17.28 13.43 26.20
CA GLY A 104 16.98 12.84 27.50
C GLY A 104 17.89 11.66 27.89
N LEU A 105 18.84 11.26 27.05
CA LEU A 105 19.87 10.28 27.42
C LEU A 105 20.93 10.91 28.33
N SER A 106 21.45 10.12 29.28
CA SER A 106 22.63 10.49 30.05
C SER A 106 23.89 10.51 29.17
N PRO A 107 24.96 11.23 29.55
CA PRO A 107 26.21 11.24 28.80
C PRO A 107 26.75 9.84 28.45
N GLY A 108 26.72 8.89 29.40
CA GLY A 108 27.15 7.52 29.15
C GLY A 108 26.30 6.80 28.10
N GLN A 109 24.98 6.99 28.13
CA GLN A 109 24.08 6.43 27.11
C GLN A 109 24.30 7.06 25.73
N ILE A 110 24.70 8.32 25.67
CA ILE A 110 25.07 8.98 24.41
C ILE A 110 26.36 8.37 23.87
N VAL A 111 27.38 8.18 24.72
CA VAL A 111 28.63 7.49 24.33
C VAL A 111 28.33 6.09 23.78
N GLU A 112 27.49 5.33 24.47
CA GLU A 112 27.06 4.00 24.02
C GLU A 112 26.33 4.04 22.68
N LYS A 113 25.37 4.95 22.53
CA LYS A 113 24.59 5.11 21.29
C LYS A 113 25.47 5.48 20.11
N MET A 114 26.32 6.50 20.24
CA MET A 114 27.22 6.93 19.15
C MET A 114 28.13 5.79 18.68
N ARG A 115 28.65 4.99 19.62
CA ARG A 115 29.50 3.84 19.30
C ARG A 115 28.69 2.69 18.67
N ALA A 116 27.47 2.45 19.12
CA ALA A 116 26.58 1.44 18.57
C ALA A 116 26.14 1.78 17.14
N ASP A 117 25.82 3.05 16.88
CA ASP A 117 25.43 3.53 15.55
C ASP A 117 26.61 3.39 14.57
N ALA A 118 27.80 3.81 14.97
CA ALA A 118 29.03 3.62 14.19
C ALA A 118 29.33 2.14 13.91
N ALA A 119 29.21 1.27 14.91
CA ALA A 119 29.39 -0.17 14.74
C ALA A 119 28.38 -0.78 13.77
N SER A 120 27.12 -0.36 13.86
CA SER A 120 26.04 -0.83 12.99
C SER A 120 26.27 -0.44 11.54
N ARG A 121 26.78 0.77 11.29
CA ARG A 121 27.16 1.20 9.93
C ARG A 121 28.34 0.37 9.40
N THR A 122 29.40 0.19 10.20
CA THR A 122 30.52 -0.68 9.79
C THR A 122 30.03 -2.07 9.38
N ALA A 123 29.11 -2.67 10.15
CA ALA A 123 28.51 -3.97 9.83
C ALA A 123 27.71 -3.94 8.52
N ALA A 124 26.93 -2.88 8.26
CA ALA A 124 26.18 -2.70 7.02
C ALA A 124 27.07 -2.48 5.78
N SER A 125 28.34 -2.11 5.98
CA SER A 125 29.29 -1.73 4.92
C SER A 125 30.25 -2.86 4.51
N GLY A 126 29.91 -4.11 4.81
CA GLY A 126 30.81 -5.24 4.55
C GLY A 126 31.77 -5.56 5.70
N GLY A 127 31.55 -4.96 6.89
CA GLY A 127 32.20 -5.36 8.13
C GLY A 127 33.47 -4.60 8.51
N SER A 128 33.95 -3.69 7.65
CA SER A 128 35.05 -2.77 7.99
C SER A 128 34.93 -1.45 7.22
N SER A 129 35.24 -0.34 7.87
CA SER A 129 35.25 1.01 7.30
C SER A 129 36.67 1.49 6.97
N PHE A 130 37.66 1.17 7.80
CA PHE A 130 39.06 1.56 7.56
C PHE A 130 40.04 0.58 8.22
N GLU A 131 41.31 0.57 7.82
CA GLU A 131 42.36 -0.23 8.47
C GLU A 131 42.63 0.30 9.88
N GLY A 132 42.38 -0.51 10.90
CA GLY A 132 42.48 -0.15 12.32
C GLY A 132 41.14 -0.07 13.04
N ASP A 133 40.02 -0.15 12.31
CA ASP A 133 38.71 -0.30 12.91
C ASP A 133 38.52 -1.71 13.51
N PRO A 134 37.44 -1.97 14.25
CA PRO A 134 37.20 -3.29 14.84
C PRO A 134 36.96 -4.42 13.82
N GLY A 135 36.64 -4.08 12.57
CA GLY A 135 36.54 -5.01 11.44
C GLY A 135 37.90 -5.43 10.86
N ARG A 136 38.90 -4.55 10.94
CA ARG A 136 40.30 -4.75 10.51
C ARG A 136 41.26 -4.35 11.64
N PRO A 137 41.30 -5.10 12.77
CA PRO A 137 41.98 -4.68 13.99
C PRO A 137 43.51 -4.87 13.94
N PHE A 138 44.21 -4.11 14.78
CA PHE A 138 45.61 -4.35 15.14
C PHE A 138 45.73 -4.92 16.55
N SER A 139 46.67 -5.84 16.76
CA SER A 139 46.87 -6.46 18.08
C SER A 139 47.24 -5.42 19.13
N GLY A 140 46.47 -5.38 20.22
CA GLY A 140 46.70 -4.48 21.36
C GLY A 140 46.31 -3.02 21.14
N VAL A 141 45.64 -2.71 20.04
CA VAL A 141 45.31 -1.33 19.62
C VAL A 141 43.84 -1.24 19.21
N TYR A 142 43.14 -0.21 19.67
CA TYR A 142 41.73 0.04 19.33
C TYR A 142 41.52 1.50 18.93
N PHE A 143 41.14 1.73 17.67
CA PHE A 143 40.80 3.05 17.15
C PHE A 143 39.28 3.35 17.21
N GLY A 144 38.45 2.31 17.35
CA GLY A 144 36.99 2.46 17.33
C GLY A 144 36.41 2.41 15.92
N HIS A 145 35.07 2.32 15.84
CA HIS A 145 34.36 2.40 14.57
C HIS A 145 34.37 3.83 14.03
N LEU A 146 34.33 3.98 12.70
CA LEU A 146 34.22 5.29 12.07
C LEU A 146 32.87 5.92 12.42
N ALA A 147 32.92 7.08 13.08
CA ALA A 147 31.77 7.90 13.35
C ALA A 147 31.12 8.30 12.02
N TRP A 148 29.83 8.05 11.94
CA TRP A 148 28.99 8.48 10.84
C TRP A 148 28.04 9.53 11.41
N VAL A 149 27.83 10.64 10.69
CA VAL A 149 26.75 11.55 11.04
C VAL A 149 25.46 10.76 10.80
N LEU A 150 24.63 10.64 11.84
CA LEU A 150 23.31 10.01 11.74
C LEU A 150 22.70 10.41 10.40
N GLU A 151 22.30 9.42 9.62
CA GLU A 151 21.48 9.65 8.43
C GLU A 151 20.35 10.59 8.89
N SER A 152 20.27 11.77 8.27
CA SER A 152 19.40 12.87 8.70
C SER A 152 18.36 13.20 7.63
N ASP A 153 18.32 12.44 6.54
CA ASP A 153 17.31 12.59 5.51
C ASP A 153 16.01 11.98 6.08
N PRO A 154 14.97 12.79 6.33
CA PRO A 154 13.76 12.26 6.91
C PRO A 154 13.07 11.30 5.93
N PRO A 155 12.42 10.23 6.43
CA PRO A 155 11.73 9.30 5.56
C PRO A 155 10.57 9.99 4.88
N GLY A 156 10.32 9.60 3.64
CA GLY A 156 9.24 10.09 2.79
C GLY A 156 8.19 9.00 2.52
N VAL A 157 6.96 9.43 2.21
CA VAL A 157 5.94 8.53 1.63
C VAL A 157 6.06 8.57 0.11
N ALA A 158 6.63 7.52 -0.48
CA ALA A 158 6.80 7.38 -1.92
C ALA A 158 5.47 7.15 -2.64
N SER A 159 4.61 6.28 -2.10
CA SER A 159 3.27 6.06 -2.66
C SER A 159 2.27 5.50 -1.64
N VAL A 160 0.98 5.61 -1.94
CA VAL A 160 -0.10 5.03 -1.14
C VAL A 160 -1.11 4.31 -2.04
N SER A 161 -1.70 3.24 -1.52
CA SER A 161 -2.81 2.53 -2.16
C SER A 161 -3.90 2.22 -1.12
N PRO A 162 -5.19 2.42 -1.42
CA PRO A 162 -5.72 3.14 -2.58
C PRO A 162 -5.20 4.58 -2.64
N ALA A 163 -5.02 5.11 -3.86
CA ALA A 163 -4.62 6.48 -4.06
C ALA A 163 -5.69 7.46 -3.51
N GLY A 164 -5.27 8.64 -3.08
CA GLY A 164 -6.17 9.67 -2.57
C GLY A 164 -7.25 10.04 -3.59
N GLY A 165 -8.50 10.13 -3.14
CA GLY A 165 -9.67 10.43 -3.97
C GLY A 165 -10.24 9.24 -4.74
N THR A 166 -9.64 8.03 -4.64
CA THR A 166 -10.14 6.85 -5.37
C THR A 166 -11.54 6.48 -4.89
N THR A 167 -12.48 6.30 -5.82
CA THR A 167 -13.84 5.84 -5.56
C THR A 167 -14.04 4.41 -6.05
N GLY A 168 -15.12 3.74 -5.62
CA GLY A 168 -15.45 2.37 -6.03
C GLY A 168 -14.39 1.33 -5.63
N VAL A 169 -13.72 1.54 -4.50
CA VAL A 169 -12.74 0.61 -3.94
C VAL A 169 -13.45 -0.62 -3.36
N ALA A 170 -12.91 -1.83 -3.56
CA ALA A 170 -13.48 -3.03 -2.97
C ALA A 170 -13.54 -2.95 -1.44
N THR A 171 -14.59 -3.46 -0.82
CA THR A 171 -14.73 -3.45 0.66
C THR A 171 -13.71 -4.34 1.37
N THR A 172 -13.07 -5.26 0.65
CA THR A 172 -11.99 -6.13 1.14
C THR A 172 -10.60 -5.58 0.87
N THR A 173 -10.50 -4.31 0.45
CA THR A 173 -9.21 -3.67 0.15
C THR A 173 -8.30 -3.64 1.37
N SER A 174 -7.00 -3.72 1.13
CA SER A 174 -5.97 -3.39 2.12
C SER A 174 -5.39 -2.01 1.78
N VAL A 175 -4.89 -1.31 2.78
CA VAL A 175 -4.27 0.01 2.62
C VAL A 175 -2.76 -0.17 2.72
N SER A 176 -2.00 0.29 1.72
CA SER A 176 -0.54 0.21 1.72
C SER A 176 0.11 1.59 1.63
N VAL A 177 1.28 1.70 2.23
CA VAL A 177 2.16 2.88 2.21
C VAL A 177 3.57 2.39 1.88
N SER A 178 4.15 2.88 0.80
CA SER A 178 5.55 2.64 0.45
C SER A 178 6.37 3.86 0.82
N PHE A 179 7.49 3.63 1.50
CA PHE A 179 8.39 4.66 1.99
C PHE A 179 9.59 4.85 1.07
N SER A 180 10.33 5.95 1.22
CA SER A 180 11.61 6.19 0.51
C SER A 180 12.71 5.27 1.00
N GLU A 181 12.56 4.70 2.20
CA GLU A 181 13.60 3.96 2.91
C GLU A 181 13.02 3.04 4.00
N PRO A 182 13.85 2.20 4.63
CA PRO A 182 13.43 1.32 5.72
C PRO A 182 12.92 2.07 6.97
N MET A 183 11.72 1.67 7.42
CA MET A 183 11.06 2.29 8.59
C MET A 183 11.20 1.46 9.88
N ASP A 184 11.20 2.11 11.05
CA ASP A 184 10.87 1.44 12.32
C ASP A 184 9.41 1.00 12.26
N ARG A 185 9.20 -0.32 12.22
CA ARG A 185 7.89 -0.91 12.00
C ARG A 185 6.93 -0.64 13.15
N ALA A 186 7.39 -0.77 14.40
CA ALA A 186 6.52 -0.63 15.57
C ALA A 186 6.01 0.81 15.72
N LEU A 187 6.91 1.79 15.56
CA LEU A 187 6.56 3.20 15.62
C LEU A 187 5.69 3.62 14.43
N THR A 188 5.99 3.11 13.23
CA THR A 188 5.20 3.43 12.03
C THR A 188 3.78 2.86 12.09
N GLU A 189 3.63 1.62 12.57
CA GLU A 189 2.32 1.01 12.80
C GLU A 189 1.50 1.78 13.85
N ALA A 190 2.14 2.21 14.95
CA ALA A 190 1.50 3.03 15.97
C ALA A 190 1.08 4.42 15.44
N ALA A 191 1.84 4.98 14.50
CA ALA A 191 1.57 6.26 13.86
C ALA A 191 0.44 6.21 12.81
N PHE A 192 0.02 5.01 12.38
CA PHE A 192 -0.98 4.82 11.34
C PHE A 192 -2.42 4.76 11.89
N SER A 193 -3.36 5.32 11.12
CA SER A 193 -4.79 5.22 11.38
C SER A 193 -5.59 5.06 10.10
N LEU A 194 -6.70 4.34 10.20
CA LEU A 194 -7.75 4.30 9.19
C LEU A 194 -9.08 4.54 9.90
N VAL A 195 -9.82 5.57 9.48
CA VAL A 195 -11.11 5.95 10.07
C VAL A 195 -12.18 6.02 9.00
N ARG A 196 -13.42 5.68 9.34
CA ARG A 196 -14.57 5.96 8.47
C ARG A 196 -14.87 7.46 8.54
N SER A 197 -14.92 8.12 7.39
CA SER A 197 -14.99 9.59 7.33
C SER A 197 -16.33 10.16 7.83
N SER A 198 -17.40 9.37 7.86
CA SER A 198 -18.74 9.84 8.25
C SER A 198 -18.92 10.02 9.76
N ASP A 199 -18.22 9.23 10.57
CA ASP A 199 -18.41 9.14 12.03
C ASP A 199 -17.10 9.07 12.82
N GLY A 200 -15.95 9.04 12.14
CA GLY A 200 -14.63 8.98 12.76
C GLY A 200 -14.30 7.63 13.38
N VAL A 201 -15.13 6.59 13.20
CA VAL A 201 -14.91 5.27 13.80
C VAL A 201 -13.63 4.65 13.22
N ARG A 202 -12.70 4.25 14.10
CA ARG A 202 -11.44 3.61 13.71
C ARG A 202 -11.69 2.20 13.19
N VAL A 203 -11.02 1.85 12.10
CA VAL A 203 -11.01 0.51 11.54
C VAL A 203 -9.88 -0.28 12.18
N SER A 204 -10.20 -1.42 12.81
CA SER A 204 -9.19 -2.36 13.32
C SER A 204 -8.66 -3.25 12.21
N GLY A 205 -7.43 -3.72 12.35
CA GLY A 205 -6.78 -4.58 11.36
C GLY A 205 -5.42 -5.08 11.83
N SER A 206 -4.69 -5.69 10.91
CA SER A 206 -3.34 -6.20 11.12
C SER A 206 -2.38 -5.60 10.11
N PHE A 207 -1.12 -5.45 10.50
CA PHE A 207 -0.06 -4.98 9.61
C PHE A 207 0.77 -6.15 9.07
N SER A 208 1.33 -5.95 7.89
CA SER A 208 2.34 -6.80 7.27
C SER A 208 3.29 -5.92 6.46
N TRP A 209 4.55 -6.35 6.34
CA TRP A 209 5.58 -5.59 5.65
C TRP A 209 6.25 -6.42 4.55
N SER A 210 6.58 -5.75 3.46
CA SER A 210 7.45 -6.28 2.41
C SER A 210 8.40 -5.16 2.00
N ALA A 211 9.70 -5.36 2.27
CA ALA A 211 10.71 -4.30 2.20
C ALA A 211 10.20 -3.02 2.90
N ASP A 212 10.20 -1.89 2.18
CA ASP A 212 9.82 -0.57 2.68
C ASP A 212 8.33 -0.26 2.47
N THR A 213 7.51 -1.30 2.31
CA THR A 213 6.06 -1.15 2.15
C THR A 213 5.31 -1.77 3.31
N MET A 214 4.61 -0.91 4.06
CA MET A 214 3.64 -1.31 5.09
C MET A 214 2.29 -1.57 4.42
N THR A 215 1.63 -2.67 4.79
CA THR A 215 0.25 -2.98 4.38
C THR A 215 -0.61 -3.22 5.61
N PHE A 216 -1.66 -2.42 5.76
CA PHE A 216 -2.72 -2.58 6.74
C PHE A 216 -3.90 -3.32 6.12
N ARG A 217 -4.24 -4.48 6.70
CA ARG A 217 -5.40 -5.29 6.32
C ARG A 217 -6.52 -5.11 7.35
N PRO A 218 -7.66 -4.50 6.99
CA PRO A 218 -8.83 -4.43 7.87
C PRO A 218 -9.27 -5.82 8.36
N ALA A 219 -9.62 -5.93 9.64
CA ALA A 219 -10.05 -7.18 10.26
C ALA A 219 -11.43 -7.65 9.75
N ALA A 220 -12.26 -6.69 9.34
CA ALA A 220 -13.57 -6.92 8.73
C ALA A 220 -13.67 -6.15 7.41
N ALA A 221 -14.55 -6.62 6.52
CA ALA A 221 -14.85 -5.88 5.29
C ALA A 221 -15.38 -4.49 5.63
N LEU A 222 -14.86 -3.48 4.93
CA LEU A 222 -15.28 -2.10 5.05
C LEU A 222 -16.76 -1.95 4.65
N SER A 223 -17.47 -1.02 5.28
CA SER A 223 -18.83 -0.66 4.91
C SER A 223 -18.91 -0.22 3.45
N GLN A 224 -19.93 -0.68 2.72
CA GLN A 224 -20.16 -0.30 1.31
C GLN A 224 -20.55 1.17 1.18
N GLY A 225 -20.12 1.81 0.08
CA GLY A 225 -20.47 3.21 -0.24
C GLY A 225 -19.91 4.26 0.74
N ALA A 226 -19.05 3.85 1.67
CA ALA A 226 -18.53 4.71 2.74
C ALA A 226 -17.17 5.31 2.37
N GLY A 227 -16.95 6.54 2.82
CA GLY A 227 -15.64 7.18 2.77
C GLY A 227 -14.75 6.71 3.92
N TYR A 228 -13.46 6.52 3.64
CA TYR A 228 -12.44 6.25 4.64
C TYR A 228 -11.27 7.21 4.46
N THR A 229 -10.68 7.62 5.58
CA THR A 229 -9.49 8.47 5.63
C THR A 229 -8.38 7.71 6.33
N ALA A 230 -7.29 7.47 5.61
CA ALA A 230 -6.05 6.95 6.16
C ALA A 230 -5.15 8.13 6.57
N GLY A 231 -4.46 7.97 7.69
CA GLY A 231 -3.54 8.96 8.22
C GLY A 231 -2.26 8.31 8.74
N LEU A 232 -1.13 8.95 8.47
CA LEU A 232 0.17 8.62 9.02
C LEU A 232 0.77 9.88 9.63
N SER A 233 1.02 9.88 10.93
CA SER A 233 1.53 11.05 11.65
C SER A 233 3.06 11.14 11.62
N THR A 234 3.61 12.29 12.04
CA THR A 234 5.06 12.54 12.18
C THR A 234 5.71 11.80 13.36
N SER A 235 4.96 10.94 14.07
CA SER A 235 5.55 10.01 15.05
C SER A 235 6.14 8.76 14.39
N ALA A 236 5.86 8.51 13.12
CA ALA A 236 6.54 7.48 12.34
C ALA A 236 8.02 7.86 12.16
N ARG A 237 8.91 6.87 12.27
CA ARG A 237 10.35 7.07 12.18
C ARG A 237 11.01 6.00 11.32
N ASP A 238 12.15 6.34 10.73
CA ASP A 238 13.05 5.36 10.11
C ASP A 238 13.86 4.59 11.17
N LEU A 239 14.79 3.77 10.70
CA LEU A 239 15.72 3.02 11.57
C LEU A 239 16.84 3.89 12.17
N ALA A 240 17.14 5.05 11.60
CA ALA A 240 18.10 6.02 12.13
C ALA A 240 17.49 6.92 13.24
N GLY A 241 16.16 6.94 13.34
CA GLY A 241 15.38 7.71 14.29
C GLY A 241 14.79 9.00 13.72
N ASN A 242 14.96 9.32 12.43
CA ASN A 242 14.39 10.54 11.85
C ASN A 242 12.89 10.40 11.73
N ARG A 243 12.20 11.53 11.92
CA ARG A 243 10.73 11.58 11.83
C ARG A 243 10.31 11.76 10.38
N LEU A 244 9.18 11.17 10.02
CA LEU A 244 8.46 11.52 8.80
C LEU A 244 8.28 13.06 8.76
N ALA A 245 8.83 13.71 7.73
CA ALA A 245 8.92 15.16 7.64
C ALA A 245 7.56 15.88 7.75
N ALA A 246 6.50 15.26 7.22
CA ALA A 246 5.15 15.78 7.29
C ALA A 246 4.12 14.65 7.42
N ALA A 247 3.10 14.89 8.25
CA ALA A 247 1.98 13.96 8.35
C ALA A 247 1.28 13.80 6.99
N ARG A 248 0.91 12.56 6.67
CA ARG A 248 0.21 12.21 5.43
C ARG A 248 -1.23 11.85 5.74
N SER A 249 -2.18 12.44 5.01
CA SER A 249 -3.60 12.10 5.10
C SER A 249 -4.19 11.96 3.69
N TRP A 250 -4.95 10.90 3.45
CA TRP A 250 -5.63 10.67 2.17
C TRP A 250 -6.90 9.87 2.39
N GLY A 251 -7.87 10.04 1.49
CA GLY A 251 -9.15 9.34 1.58
C GLY A 251 -9.48 8.53 0.34
N PHE A 252 -10.34 7.53 0.50
CA PHE A 252 -10.93 6.76 -0.59
C PHE A 252 -12.38 6.39 -0.25
N LYS A 253 -13.16 5.98 -1.25
CA LYS A 253 -14.55 5.57 -1.08
C LYS A 253 -14.77 4.14 -1.57
N THR A 254 -15.42 3.33 -0.75
CA THR A 254 -15.74 1.94 -1.11
C THR A 254 -16.91 1.88 -2.07
N LEU A 255 -16.95 0.82 -2.89
CA LEU A 255 -18.05 0.54 -3.79
C LEU A 255 -19.36 0.28 -3.04
N THR A 256 -20.47 0.56 -3.71
CA THR A 256 -21.82 0.19 -3.28
C THR A 256 -22.32 -0.95 -4.16
N THR A 257 -22.75 -2.06 -3.56
CA THR A 257 -23.43 -3.13 -4.29
C THR A 257 -24.93 -2.89 -4.24
N VAL A 258 -25.58 -2.81 -5.40
CA VAL A 258 -27.01 -2.58 -5.53
C VAL A 258 -27.66 -3.81 -6.15
N THR A 259 -28.76 -4.26 -5.53
CA THR A 259 -29.62 -5.31 -6.07
C THR A 259 -30.90 -4.67 -6.61
N ALA A 260 -31.07 -4.69 -7.93
CA ALA A 260 -32.27 -4.25 -8.62
C ALA A 260 -33.19 -5.44 -8.94
N ARG A 261 -34.49 -5.21 -8.81
CA ARG A 261 -35.58 -6.12 -9.16
C ARG A 261 -36.30 -5.60 -10.40
N PRO A 262 -36.97 -6.46 -11.18
CA PRO A 262 -37.69 -6.00 -12.35
C PRO A 262 -38.83 -5.08 -11.93
N SER A 263 -38.99 -3.95 -12.62
CA SER A 263 -40.09 -3.00 -12.43
C SER A 263 -41.22 -3.19 -13.45
N ALA A 264 -40.98 -4.00 -14.48
CA ALA A 264 -41.97 -4.35 -15.50
C ALA A 264 -41.53 -5.61 -16.26
N THR A 265 -42.49 -6.23 -16.95
CA THR A 265 -42.26 -7.32 -17.91
C THR A 265 -42.86 -6.94 -19.25
N VAL A 266 -42.20 -7.33 -20.34
CA VAL A 266 -42.72 -7.16 -21.70
C VAL A 266 -42.73 -8.52 -22.39
N ILE A 267 -43.84 -8.86 -23.04
CA ILE A 267 -43.99 -10.09 -23.81
C ILE A 267 -43.77 -9.77 -25.29
N GLU A 268 -42.72 -10.34 -25.89
CA GLU A 268 -42.41 -10.19 -27.31
C GLU A 268 -43.12 -11.25 -28.16
N SER A 269 -43.39 -12.44 -27.61
CA SER A 269 -44.08 -13.53 -28.31
C SER A 269 -44.75 -14.47 -27.31
N GLY A 270 -45.95 -14.91 -27.65
CA GLY A 270 -46.81 -15.70 -26.75
C GLY A 270 -47.90 -14.85 -26.11
N THR A 271 -48.58 -15.39 -25.10
CA THR A 271 -49.63 -14.68 -24.35
C THR A 271 -49.43 -14.83 -22.85
N LEU A 272 -49.79 -13.81 -22.08
CA LEU A 272 -49.72 -13.88 -20.62
C LEU A 272 -50.61 -15.03 -20.13
N ARG A 273 -50.04 -15.95 -19.35
CA ARG A 273 -50.80 -17.00 -18.66
C ARG A 273 -51.18 -16.57 -17.25
N GLY A 274 -50.27 -15.89 -16.55
CA GLY A 274 -50.53 -15.39 -15.20
C GLY A 274 -49.30 -14.77 -14.56
N GLY A 275 -49.54 -14.02 -13.48
CA GLY A 275 -48.52 -13.27 -12.76
C GLY A 275 -48.21 -11.90 -13.38
N ASN A 276 -47.33 -11.16 -12.72
CA ASN A 276 -46.77 -9.90 -13.18
C ASN A 276 -45.29 -9.84 -12.74
N TYR A 277 -44.60 -8.73 -12.99
CA TYR A 277 -43.19 -8.58 -12.65
C TYR A 277 -42.87 -8.80 -11.16
N ALA A 278 -43.83 -8.60 -10.25
CA ALA A 278 -43.61 -8.79 -8.81
C ALA A 278 -43.34 -10.26 -8.46
N ARG A 279 -43.87 -11.20 -9.26
CA ARG A 279 -43.59 -12.63 -9.13
C ARG A 279 -42.10 -12.96 -9.34
N LEU A 280 -41.36 -12.11 -10.05
CA LEU A 280 -39.93 -12.32 -10.32
C LEU A 280 -39.00 -11.77 -9.22
N ALA A 281 -39.55 -11.22 -8.13
CA ALA A 281 -38.77 -10.50 -7.13
C ALA A 281 -38.01 -11.41 -6.14
N ALA A 282 -38.49 -12.63 -5.92
CA ALA A 282 -37.92 -13.60 -4.99
C ALA A 282 -37.94 -15.00 -5.62
N ASP A 283 -37.13 -15.90 -5.07
CA ASP A 283 -37.17 -17.33 -5.40
C ASP A 283 -38.09 -17.99 -4.37
N ASP A 284 -39.39 -18.00 -4.67
CA ASP A 284 -40.48 -18.33 -3.74
C ASP A 284 -41.55 -19.24 -4.36
N ASN A 285 -41.26 -19.84 -5.52
CA ASN A 285 -42.18 -20.63 -6.33
C ASN A 285 -43.41 -19.86 -6.85
N SER A 286 -43.41 -18.53 -6.75
CA SER A 286 -44.43 -17.68 -7.32
C SER A 286 -44.06 -17.22 -8.72
N VAL A 287 -44.66 -17.85 -9.75
CA VAL A 287 -44.17 -17.67 -11.12
C VAL A 287 -44.88 -16.58 -11.93
N PHE A 288 -44.11 -15.89 -12.78
CA PHE A 288 -44.59 -15.20 -13.98
C PHE A 288 -44.60 -16.20 -15.15
N ALA A 289 -45.75 -16.39 -15.81
CA ALA A 289 -45.91 -17.42 -16.82
C ALA A 289 -46.45 -16.86 -18.14
N VAL A 290 -45.84 -17.29 -19.25
CA VAL A 290 -46.22 -16.91 -20.62
C VAL A 290 -46.45 -18.18 -21.44
N ASN A 291 -47.64 -18.30 -22.04
CA ASN A 291 -47.94 -19.34 -23.01
C ASN A 291 -47.17 -19.09 -24.30
N SER A 292 -46.66 -20.14 -24.94
CA SER A 292 -46.07 -20.06 -26.27
C SER A 292 -47.08 -19.63 -27.33
N THR A 293 -46.61 -19.16 -28.49
CA THR A 293 -47.43 -19.04 -29.70
C THR A 293 -48.19 -20.34 -29.99
N PRO A 294 -49.41 -20.30 -30.57
CA PRO A 294 -50.25 -21.48 -30.74
C PRO A 294 -49.92 -22.31 -31.99
N THR A 295 -49.20 -21.75 -32.96
CA THR A 295 -48.92 -22.34 -34.29
C THR A 295 -47.45 -22.16 -34.69
N GLY A 296 -47.00 -22.88 -35.73
CA GLY A 296 -45.61 -22.86 -36.23
C GLY A 296 -44.57 -23.37 -35.22
N THR A 297 -43.38 -22.78 -35.21
CA THR A 297 -42.46 -22.95 -34.08
C THR A 297 -43.09 -22.30 -32.85
N ARG A 298 -43.29 -23.08 -31.78
CA ARG A 298 -43.82 -22.58 -30.51
C ARG A 298 -42.76 -21.72 -29.85
N VAL A 299 -43.06 -20.43 -29.66
CA VAL A 299 -42.15 -19.46 -29.06
C VAL A 299 -42.82 -18.80 -27.87
N SER A 300 -42.13 -18.77 -26.73
CA SER A 300 -42.41 -17.85 -25.63
C SER A 300 -41.20 -16.95 -25.46
N SER A 301 -41.37 -15.63 -25.61
CA SER A 301 -40.28 -14.64 -25.51
C SER A 301 -40.77 -13.46 -24.70
N TRP A 302 -40.08 -13.15 -23.60
CA TRP A 302 -40.41 -12.03 -22.73
C TRP A 302 -39.16 -11.55 -22.00
N TYR A 303 -39.18 -10.31 -21.51
CA TYR A 303 -38.07 -9.75 -20.75
C TYR A 303 -38.52 -8.93 -19.54
N GLY A 304 -37.72 -8.96 -18.49
CA GLY A 304 -37.83 -8.05 -17.35
C GLY A 304 -37.10 -6.73 -17.64
N ARG A 305 -37.69 -5.61 -17.21
CA ARG A 305 -37.08 -4.26 -17.23
C ARG A 305 -36.61 -3.90 -15.83
N PHE A 306 -35.37 -3.45 -15.70
CA PHE A 306 -34.78 -2.98 -14.45
C PHE A 306 -34.41 -1.53 -14.63
N THR A 307 -35.07 -0.64 -13.88
CA THR A 307 -34.81 0.80 -13.95
C THR A 307 -33.84 1.23 -12.84
N SER A 308 -33.30 2.45 -12.98
CA SER A 308 -32.38 3.06 -12.01
C SER A 308 -31.05 2.32 -11.85
N VAL A 309 -30.57 1.62 -12.89
CA VAL A 309 -29.24 1.01 -12.89
C VAL A 309 -28.21 2.04 -13.31
N ASP A 310 -27.17 2.25 -12.49
CA ASP A 310 -26.16 3.30 -12.70
C ASP A 310 -25.27 3.01 -13.91
N ASN A 311 -25.09 3.97 -14.81
CA ASN A 311 -24.21 3.83 -15.99
C ASN A 311 -22.72 3.80 -15.62
N ALA A 312 -22.34 4.30 -14.44
CA ALA A 312 -20.96 4.24 -13.93
C ALA A 312 -20.65 2.92 -13.20
N LEU A 313 -21.42 1.86 -13.46
CA LEU A 313 -21.23 0.56 -12.83
C LEU A 313 -19.85 -0.05 -13.15
N ARG A 314 -19.28 -0.75 -12.17
CA ARG A 314 -18.01 -1.49 -12.25
C ARG A 314 -18.16 -3.00 -12.26
N GLY A 315 -19.38 -3.48 -12.03
CA GLY A 315 -19.73 -4.89 -11.99
C GLY A 315 -21.20 -5.04 -12.30
N LEU A 316 -21.58 -6.10 -13.04
CA LEU A 316 -22.95 -6.40 -13.43
C LEU A 316 -23.15 -7.91 -13.44
N THR A 317 -24.18 -8.39 -12.76
CA THR A 317 -24.55 -9.79 -12.75
C THR A 317 -26.05 -9.89 -12.93
N LEU A 318 -26.45 -10.68 -13.93
CA LEU A 318 -27.83 -10.95 -14.31
C LEU A 318 -28.18 -12.35 -13.85
N THR A 319 -29.18 -12.46 -12.98
CA THR A 319 -29.71 -13.73 -12.49
C THR A 319 -31.12 -13.96 -13.03
N TYR A 320 -31.38 -15.18 -13.51
CA TYR A 320 -32.72 -15.69 -13.80
C TYR A 320 -32.89 -17.08 -13.18
N ARG A 321 -34.07 -17.36 -12.62
CA ARG A 321 -34.52 -18.72 -12.29
C ARG A 321 -35.91 -18.98 -12.88
N GLY A 322 -36.13 -20.20 -13.35
CA GLY A 322 -37.44 -20.65 -13.77
C GLY A 322 -37.42 -21.98 -14.47
N ASN A 323 -38.61 -22.44 -14.86
CA ASN A 323 -38.84 -23.71 -15.53
C ASN A 323 -39.85 -23.58 -16.68
N ASN A 324 -40.11 -24.67 -17.38
CA ASN A 324 -41.02 -24.72 -18.51
C ASN A 324 -41.94 -25.94 -18.38
N SER A 325 -43.20 -25.83 -18.81
CA SER A 325 -44.13 -26.96 -18.74
C SER A 325 -43.77 -28.14 -19.65
N ALA A 326 -42.83 -27.94 -20.57
CA ALA A 326 -42.32 -28.95 -21.49
C ALA A 326 -40.88 -28.60 -21.89
N GLN A 327 -40.14 -29.58 -22.41
CA GLN A 327 -38.78 -29.32 -22.89
C GLN A 327 -38.75 -28.28 -24.03
N CYS A 328 -37.86 -27.30 -23.94
CA CYS A 328 -37.60 -26.29 -24.97
C CYS A 328 -36.11 -25.91 -24.99
N THR A 329 -35.66 -25.32 -26.10
CA THR A 329 -34.35 -24.66 -26.15
C THR A 329 -34.52 -23.26 -25.57
N GLN A 330 -34.00 -23.03 -24.37
CA GLN A 330 -34.03 -21.75 -23.69
C GLN A 330 -32.78 -20.93 -24.00
N THR A 331 -32.98 -19.65 -24.25
CA THR A 331 -31.94 -18.63 -24.31
C THR A 331 -32.25 -17.55 -23.27
N VAL A 332 -31.26 -17.21 -22.46
CA VAL A 332 -31.29 -16.05 -21.56
C VAL A 332 -30.35 -15.00 -22.12
N ALA A 333 -30.80 -13.77 -22.31
CA ALA A 333 -30.03 -12.74 -23.02
C ALA A 333 -30.16 -11.37 -22.35
N ALA A 334 -29.09 -10.58 -22.43
CA ALA A 334 -29.06 -9.17 -22.01
C ALA A 334 -29.20 -8.26 -23.24
N TYR A 335 -29.94 -7.15 -23.13
CA TYR A 335 -30.03 -6.18 -24.21
C TYR A 335 -28.82 -5.25 -24.22
N ARG A 336 -28.11 -5.18 -25.35
CA ARG A 336 -27.01 -4.24 -25.57
C ARG A 336 -27.54 -3.02 -26.33
N TRP A 337 -27.52 -1.86 -25.68
CA TRP A 337 -28.08 -0.62 -26.21
C TRP A 337 -27.26 -0.02 -27.35
N THR A 338 -25.93 -0.18 -27.32
CA THR A 338 -25.03 0.33 -28.37
C THR A 338 -25.28 -0.33 -29.72
N THR A 339 -25.49 -1.65 -29.74
CA THR A 339 -25.78 -2.42 -30.96
C THR A 339 -27.26 -2.63 -31.21
N ARG A 340 -28.13 -2.30 -30.24
CA ARG A 340 -29.57 -2.59 -30.25
C ARG A 340 -29.91 -4.09 -30.43
N THR A 341 -29.03 -4.97 -29.94
CA THR A 341 -29.18 -6.42 -30.07
C THR A 341 -29.23 -7.13 -28.73
N TRP A 342 -29.80 -8.34 -28.74
CA TRP A 342 -29.76 -9.24 -27.60
C TRP A 342 -28.46 -10.06 -27.61
N VAL A 343 -27.72 -10.02 -26.51
CA VAL A 343 -26.51 -10.82 -26.30
C VAL A 343 -26.83 -12.01 -25.40
N THR A 344 -26.66 -13.22 -25.93
CA THR A 344 -26.94 -14.47 -25.21
C THR A 344 -25.96 -14.66 -24.06
N LEU A 345 -26.50 -14.90 -22.86
CA LEU A 345 -25.75 -15.22 -21.64
C LEU A 345 -25.70 -16.74 -21.38
N ASP A 346 -26.78 -17.43 -21.74
CA ASP A 346 -26.95 -18.87 -21.57
C ASP A 346 -27.88 -19.41 -22.67
N SER A 347 -27.58 -20.61 -23.18
CA SER A 347 -28.41 -21.29 -24.18
C SER A 347 -28.32 -22.80 -24.01
N ARG A 348 -29.43 -23.46 -23.66
CA ARG A 348 -29.48 -24.92 -23.44
C ARG A 348 -30.91 -25.47 -23.49
N ALA A 349 -31.03 -26.79 -23.59
CA ALA A 349 -32.29 -27.48 -23.41
C ALA A 349 -32.70 -27.48 -21.93
N VAL A 350 -33.94 -27.11 -21.63
CA VAL A 350 -34.52 -27.05 -20.28
C VAL A 350 -35.95 -27.59 -20.31
N GLY A 351 -36.54 -27.89 -19.15
CA GLY A 351 -37.89 -28.46 -19.07
C GLY A 351 -38.57 -28.13 -17.74
N ALA A 352 -39.24 -29.13 -17.14
CA ALA A 352 -40.03 -28.96 -15.92
C ALA A 352 -39.18 -28.66 -14.67
N THR A 353 -37.91 -29.08 -14.66
CA THR A 353 -36.97 -28.75 -13.59
C THR A 353 -36.55 -27.29 -13.70
N GLU A 354 -36.57 -26.60 -12.57
CA GLU A 354 -36.08 -25.23 -12.48
C GLU A 354 -34.57 -25.16 -12.76
N VAL A 355 -34.18 -24.14 -13.51
CA VAL A 355 -32.79 -23.85 -13.82
C VAL A 355 -32.42 -22.45 -13.36
N GLN A 356 -31.15 -22.27 -12.99
CA GLN A 356 -30.57 -20.96 -12.70
C GLN A 356 -29.60 -20.55 -13.80
N VAL A 357 -29.68 -19.29 -14.21
CA VAL A 357 -28.65 -18.56 -14.95
C VAL A 357 -28.14 -17.43 -14.06
N ASN A 358 -26.83 -17.35 -13.86
CA ASN A 358 -26.18 -16.28 -13.10
C ASN A 358 -24.90 -15.86 -13.82
N LYS A 359 -24.95 -14.78 -14.61
CA LYS A 359 -23.91 -14.44 -15.59
C LYS A 359 -23.63 -12.94 -15.64
N THR A 360 -22.39 -12.60 -15.96
CA THR A 360 -21.95 -11.25 -16.34
C THR A 360 -21.92 -11.18 -17.86
N PRO A 361 -22.53 -10.16 -18.49
CA PRO A 361 -22.44 -9.98 -19.94
C PRO A 361 -21.02 -9.59 -20.35
N ALA A 362 -20.57 -10.06 -21.52
CA ALA A 362 -19.25 -9.73 -22.05
C ALA A 362 -19.19 -8.32 -22.65
N GLY A 363 -18.00 -7.69 -22.62
CA GLY A 363 -17.77 -6.34 -23.14
C GLY A 363 -17.97 -5.25 -22.09
N ALA A 364 -18.10 -4.00 -22.55
CA ALA A 364 -18.30 -2.86 -21.66
C ALA A 364 -19.68 -2.95 -20.98
N LEU A 365 -19.70 -2.90 -19.65
CA LEU A 365 -20.94 -3.09 -18.87
C LEU A 365 -21.95 -1.96 -19.10
N ALA A 366 -21.47 -0.73 -19.32
CA ALA A 366 -22.31 0.42 -19.64
C ALA A 366 -23.14 0.21 -20.93
N ASP A 367 -22.68 -0.62 -21.87
CA ASP A 367 -23.44 -0.91 -23.10
C ASP A 367 -24.77 -1.62 -22.82
N TYR A 368 -24.95 -2.21 -21.64
CA TYR A 368 -26.15 -2.93 -21.22
C TYR A 368 -27.12 -2.06 -20.40
N VAL A 369 -26.76 -0.81 -20.12
CA VAL A 369 -27.60 0.18 -19.45
C VAL A 369 -28.03 1.24 -20.46
N SER A 370 -29.30 1.66 -20.43
CA SER A 370 -29.77 2.69 -21.35
C SER A 370 -29.20 4.06 -21.00
N GLY A 371 -28.97 4.88 -22.03
CA GLY A 371 -28.39 6.22 -21.85
C GLY A 371 -26.88 6.17 -21.74
N SER A 372 -26.27 7.32 -21.43
CA SER A 372 -24.81 7.47 -21.35
C SER A 372 -24.33 8.06 -20.02
N THR A 373 -25.24 8.56 -19.18
CA THR A 373 -24.95 9.17 -17.87
C THR A 373 -26.08 8.89 -16.89
N GLY A 374 -25.80 9.00 -15.60
CA GLY A 374 -26.80 8.79 -14.54
C GLY A 374 -27.32 7.34 -14.52
N ALA A 375 -28.61 7.18 -14.23
CA ALA A 375 -29.22 5.86 -14.14
C ALA A 375 -30.10 5.54 -15.36
N GLY A 376 -30.09 4.29 -15.79
CA GLY A 376 -30.79 3.80 -16.96
C GLY A 376 -31.48 2.45 -16.75
N GLU A 377 -31.85 1.85 -17.87
CA GLU A 377 -32.58 0.58 -17.95
C GLU A 377 -31.68 -0.57 -18.39
N VAL A 378 -31.76 -1.69 -17.67
CA VAL A 378 -31.25 -3.00 -18.08
C VAL A 378 -32.41 -3.90 -18.46
N ARG A 379 -32.23 -4.75 -19.48
CA ARG A 379 -33.22 -5.76 -19.88
C ARG A 379 -32.63 -7.16 -19.84
N LEU A 380 -33.38 -8.10 -19.25
CA LEU A 380 -33.05 -9.52 -19.21
C LEU A 380 -34.17 -10.32 -19.87
N ARG A 381 -33.89 -10.92 -21.01
CA ARG A 381 -34.84 -11.72 -21.79
C ARG A 381 -34.71 -13.19 -21.49
N VAL A 382 -35.85 -13.86 -21.45
CA VAL A 382 -35.98 -15.31 -21.51
C VAL A 382 -36.77 -15.65 -22.77
N ARG A 383 -36.18 -16.46 -23.64
CA ARG A 383 -36.82 -16.96 -24.85
C ARG A 383 -36.68 -18.47 -24.91
N CYS A 384 -37.81 -19.16 -25.02
CA CYS A 384 -37.85 -20.60 -25.25
C CYS A 384 -38.50 -20.92 -26.60
N THR A 385 -37.92 -21.86 -27.34
CA THR A 385 -38.46 -22.34 -28.62
C THR A 385 -38.60 -23.87 -28.62
N ARG A 386 -39.67 -24.36 -29.23
CA ARG A 386 -39.93 -25.79 -29.44
C ARG A 386 -40.75 -26.00 -30.70
N THR A 387 -40.59 -27.15 -31.37
CA THR A 387 -41.38 -27.53 -32.56
C THR A 387 -42.60 -28.42 -32.26
N ALA A 388 -42.79 -28.87 -31.02
CA ALA A 388 -43.93 -29.73 -30.64
C ALA A 388 -45.12 -28.92 -30.10
N SER A 389 -45.94 -29.53 -29.22
CA SER A 389 -47.11 -28.93 -28.59
C SER A 389 -46.82 -27.62 -27.85
N ALA A 390 -47.87 -26.81 -27.67
CA ALA A 390 -47.81 -25.58 -26.89
C ALA A 390 -47.32 -25.85 -25.46
N PHE A 391 -46.60 -24.89 -24.91
CA PHE A 391 -46.05 -24.94 -23.56
C PHE A 391 -46.18 -23.57 -22.90
N ASN A 392 -45.87 -23.48 -21.62
CA ASN A 392 -45.68 -22.21 -20.94
C ASN A 392 -44.29 -22.13 -20.33
N ALA A 393 -43.62 -21.00 -20.57
CA ALA A 393 -42.37 -20.65 -19.92
C ALA A 393 -42.68 -19.88 -18.64
N ARG A 394 -42.00 -20.25 -17.55
CA ARG A 394 -42.24 -19.70 -16.22
C ARG A 394 -40.93 -19.13 -15.68
N GLY A 395 -40.99 -17.92 -15.14
CA GLY A 395 -39.91 -17.33 -14.36
C GLY A 395 -40.31 -17.22 -12.91
N ASP A 396 -39.41 -17.58 -12.02
CA ASP A 396 -39.57 -17.41 -10.57
C ASP A 396 -38.73 -16.24 -10.07
N LEU A 397 -37.49 -16.09 -10.56
CA LEU A 397 -36.61 -15.01 -10.17
C LEU A 397 -36.04 -14.28 -11.37
N MET A 398 -36.02 -12.95 -11.31
CA MET A 398 -35.02 -12.16 -12.04
C MET A 398 -34.36 -11.13 -11.11
N ARG A 399 -33.05 -10.96 -11.26
CA ARG A 399 -32.27 -10.04 -10.43
C ARG A 399 -31.12 -9.43 -11.23
N VAL A 400 -30.91 -8.14 -11.06
CA VAL A 400 -29.70 -7.43 -11.50
C VAL A 400 -28.92 -7.06 -10.24
N VAL A 401 -27.67 -7.50 -10.15
CA VAL A 401 -26.74 -7.04 -9.10
C VAL A 401 -25.64 -6.25 -9.79
N TYR A 402 -25.38 -5.03 -9.33
CA TYR A 402 -24.31 -4.20 -9.89
C TYR A 402 -23.55 -3.45 -8.79
N THR A 403 -22.31 -3.06 -9.08
CA THR A 403 -21.50 -2.24 -8.16
C THR A 403 -21.28 -0.85 -8.73
N ARG A 404 -21.34 0.19 -7.90
CA ARG A 404 -21.09 1.58 -8.30
C ARG A 404 -20.14 2.32 -7.34
N PRO A 405 -19.49 3.41 -7.78
CA PRO A 405 -18.56 4.19 -6.97
C PRO A 405 -19.10 4.82 -5.67
#